data_AF-A0A6P8XEE3-F1
#
_entry.id   AF-A0A6P8XEE3-F1
#
_cell.length_a   1.000
_cell.length_b   1.000
_cell.length_c   1.000
_cell.angle_alpha   90.00
_cell.angle_beta   90.00
_cell.angle_gamma   90.00
#
_symmetry.space_group_name_H-M   'P 1'
#
loop_
_entity.id
_entity.type
_entity.pdbx_description
1 polymer ?
#
loop_
_entity_poly.entity_id
_entity_poly.type
_entity_poly.pdbx_seq_one_letter_code
_entity_poly.pdbx_strand_id
1 'polypeptide(L)'
;MQRTLISKFCPLLCDISRCGSIASPMLVASRSFQASPHLKQQMAPGKLTPKMAKLQKKFQTDNGTPVFLKGGIADGVLYRFTLFLCVLGTIGDVWLWLGYIIA
;
A
#
# COMPACT_ATOMS: atom_id res chain seq x y z
N MET A 1 7.04 27.01 9.97
CA MET A 1 8.45 27.49 10.00
C MET A 1 9.33 26.50 10.79
N GLN A 2 9.62 25.30 10.26
CA GLN A 2 10.59 24.31 10.83
C GLN A 2 10.78 23.12 9.85
N ARG A 3 11.05 23.39 8.56
CA ARG A 3 11.37 22.36 7.54
C ARG A 3 12.75 22.52 6.91
N THR A 4 13.55 23.46 7.42
CA THR A 4 14.80 23.93 6.81
C THR A 4 16.07 23.38 7.45
N LEU A 5 15.97 22.58 8.52
CA LEU A 5 17.16 22.02 9.21
C LEU A 5 17.56 20.62 8.72
N ILE A 6 16.64 19.83 8.17
CA ILE A 6 16.93 18.46 7.70
C ILE A 6 17.66 18.47 6.35
N SER A 7 17.48 19.51 5.52
CA SER A 7 18.14 19.61 4.20
C SER A 7 19.61 20.06 4.26
N LYS A 8 20.10 20.55 5.39
CA LYS A 8 21.49 21.01 5.55
C LYS A 8 22.49 19.90 5.92
N PHE A 9 22.01 18.74 6.39
CA PHE A 9 22.88 17.61 6.75
C PHE A 9 23.13 16.62 5.60
N CYS A 10 22.37 16.71 4.50
CA CYS A 10 22.52 15.80 3.36
C CYS A 10 23.72 16.03 2.41
N PRO A 11 24.37 17.21 2.29
CA PRO A 11 25.42 17.40 1.29
C PRO A 11 26.83 17.03 1.77
N LEU A 12 27.10 16.85 3.06
CA LEU A 12 28.47 16.65 3.58
C LEU A 12 28.98 15.20 3.51
N LEU A 13 28.20 14.25 3.02
CA LEU A 13 28.61 12.84 2.88
C LEU A 13 28.96 12.43 1.43
N CYS A 14 28.84 13.34 0.46
CA CYS A 14 28.95 12.98 -0.97
C CYS A 14 30.32 13.31 -1.61
N ASP A 15 31.19 14.10 -0.97
CA ASP A 15 32.38 14.67 -1.63
C ASP A 15 33.72 13.94 -1.39
N ILE A 16 33.78 12.85 -0.62
CA ILE A 16 35.05 12.21 -0.26
C ILE A 16 35.51 11.07 -1.20
N SER A 17 34.68 10.60 -2.12
CA SER A 17 35.02 9.41 -2.93
C SER A 17 35.73 9.69 -4.26
N ARG A 18 36.54 10.76 -4.34
CA ARG A 18 37.37 11.04 -5.52
C ARG A 18 38.83 11.35 -5.17
N CYS A 19 39.50 10.43 -4.46
CA CYS A 19 40.96 10.36 -4.51
C CYS A 19 41.45 8.97 -4.08
N GLY A 20 42.34 8.35 -4.87
CA GLY A 20 43.26 7.33 -4.37
C GLY A 20 42.92 5.88 -4.70
N SER A 21 43.56 5.37 -5.76
CA SER A 21 43.85 3.95 -5.94
C SER A 21 44.61 3.40 -4.73
N ILE A 22 43.97 2.55 -3.92
CA ILE A 22 44.56 1.37 -3.25
C ILE A 22 43.43 0.54 -2.63
N ALA A 23 43.48 -0.76 -2.89
CA ALA A 23 42.70 -1.82 -2.23
C ALA A 23 41.17 -1.81 -2.42
N SER A 24 40.69 -2.74 -3.26
CA SER A 24 39.35 -3.30 -3.10
C SER A 24 39.23 -3.92 -1.70
N PRO A 25 38.15 -3.60 -0.97
CA PRO A 25 37.24 -4.68 -0.63
C PRO A 25 35.81 -4.27 -0.96
N MET A 26 35.17 -5.11 -1.78
CA MET A 26 33.74 -5.36 -1.76
C MET A 26 32.86 -4.11 -1.64
N LEU A 27 32.73 -3.38 -2.75
CA LEU A 27 31.63 -2.45 -2.98
C LEU A 27 30.32 -3.23 -2.86
N VAL A 28 29.72 -3.22 -1.67
CA VAL A 28 28.27 -3.31 -1.53
C VAL A 28 27.74 -2.17 -2.37
N ALA A 29 27.29 -2.52 -3.58
CA ALA A 29 26.60 -1.62 -4.45
C ALA A 29 25.44 -1.03 -3.65
N SER A 30 25.61 0.22 -3.22
CA SER A 30 24.53 1.04 -2.73
C SER A 30 23.47 0.99 -3.83
N ARG A 31 22.43 0.19 -3.59
CA ARG A 31 21.21 0.25 -4.38
C ARG A 31 20.63 1.60 -4.02
N SER A 32 21.10 2.65 -4.69
CA SER A 32 20.33 3.87 -4.81
C SER A 32 18.94 3.36 -5.18
N PHE A 33 17.96 3.69 -4.34
CA PHE A 33 16.58 3.70 -4.78
C PHE A 33 16.52 4.84 -5.81
N GLN A 34 17.17 4.65 -6.95
CA GLN A 34 16.78 5.28 -8.18
C GLN A 34 15.35 4.80 -8.30
N ALA A 35 14.42 5.69 -7.96
CA ALA A 35 13.05 5.55 -8.38
C ALA A 35 13.16 5.47 -9.89
N SER A 36 13.29 4.24 -10.38
CA SER A 36 13.26 3.93 -11.78
C SER A 36 12.02 4.66 -12.30
N PRO A 37 12.04 5.22 -13.51
CA PRO A 37 10.84 5.67 -14.18
C PRO A 37 9.90 4.49 -14.52
N HIS A 38 9.90 3.42 -13.71
CA HIS A 38 8.84 2.42 -13.65
C HIS A 38 7.49 3.06 -13.25
N LEU A 39 7.46 4.30 -12.74
CA LEU A 39 6.24 5.14 -12.77
C LEU A 39 5.89 5.64 -14.19
N LYS A 40 6.38 4.97 -15.23
CA LYS A 40 5.89 5.02 -16.60
C LYS A 40 6.51 3.83 -17.32
N GLN A 41 6.36 2.63 -16.78
CA GLN A 41 6.40 1.46 -17.66
C GLN A 41 5.24 1.65 -18.65
N GLN A 42 5.56 2.29 -19.77
CA GLN A 42 4.99 2.01 -21.06
C GLN A 42 5.18 0.51 -21.26
N MET A 43 4.26 -0.27 -20.69
CA MET A 43 3.76 -1.44 -21.38
C MET A 43 3.39 -0.89 -22.75
N ALA A 44 4.09 -1.32 -23.81
CA ALA A 44 3.54 -1.22 -25.14
C ALA A 44 2.06 -1.64 -25.03
N PRO A 45 1.10 -0.99 -25.71
CA PRO A 45 -0.30 -1.36 -25.63
C PRO A 45 -0.47 -2.75 -26.25
N GLY A 46 -0.02 -3.80 -25.56
CA GLY A 46 -0.49 -5.15 -25.73
C GLY A 46 -1.98 -5.03 -25.52
N LYS A 47 -2.74 -5.34 -26.56
CA LYS A 47 -4.18 -5.13 -26.61
C LYS A 47 -4.79 -5.67 -25.31
N LEU A 48 -5.11 -4.76 -24.39
CA LEU A 48 -5.90 -5.11 -23.21
C LEU A 48 -7.22 -5.63 -23.74
N THR A 49 -7.63 -6.79 -23.25
CA THR A 49 -8.94 -7.29 -23.61
C THR A 49 -9.98 -6.22 -23.24
N PRO A 50 -11.02 -6.01 -24.06
CA PRO A 50 -12.00 -4.95 -23.82
C PRO A 50 -12.68 -5.09 -22.45
N LYS A 51 -12.69 -6.29 -21.86
CA LYS A 51 -13.17 -6.57 -20.51
C LYS A 51 -12.24 -5.99 -19.44
N MET A 52 -10.93 -6.21 -19.56
CA MET A 52 -9.93 -5.67 -18.62
C MET A 52 -9.90 -4.14 -18.64
N ALA A 53 -9.98 -3.53 -19.83
CA ALA A 53 -10.00 -2.07 -19.93
C ALA A 53 -11.22 -1.44 -19.23
N LYS A 54 -12.39 -2.09 -19.29
CA LYS A 54 -13.61 -1.64 -18.58
C LYS A 54 -13.47 -1.73 -17.06
N LEU A 55 -12.93 -2.84 -16.56
CA LEU A 55 -12.65 -3.04 -15.13
C LEU A 55 -11.62 -2.02 -14.64
N GLN A 56 -10.53 -1.85 -15.39
CA GLN A 56 -9.49 -0.89 -15.07
C GLN A 56 -10.06 0.53 -14.94
N LYS A 57 -10.90 0.97 -15.89
CA LYS A 57 -11.58 2.26 -15.77
C LYS A 57 -12.46 2.35 -14.52
N LYS A 58 -13.28 1.33 -14.23
CA LYS A 58 -14.17 1.31 -13.05
C LYS A 58 -13.40 1.46 -11.73
N PHE A 59 -12.27 0.78 -11.58
CA PHE A 59 -11.47 0.84 -10.35
C PHE A 59 -10.58 2.10 -10.26
N GLN A 60 -10.15 2.64 -11.41
CA GLN A 60 -9.32 3.84 -11.49
C GLN A 60 -10.11 5.16 -11.48
N THR A 61 -11.44 5.15 -11.62
CA THR A 61 -12.25 6.37 -11.45
C THR A 61 -12.05 6.93 -10.03
N ASP A 62 -11.62 8.17 -9.90
CA ASP A 62 -11.36 8.81 -8.62
C ASP A 62 -12.66 9.22 -7.91
N ASN A 63 -13.29 8.26 -7.24
CA ASN A 63 -14.57 8.43 -6.54
C ASN A 63 -14.39 8.64 -5.02
N GLY A 64 -13.15 8.70 -4.51
CA GLY A 64 -12.86 8.72 -3.07
C GLY A 64 -13.33 7.49 -2.28
N THR A 65 -13.96 6.50 -2.93
CA THR A 65 -14.47 5.29 -2.30
C THR A 65 -13.37 4.25 -2.12
N PRO A 66 -13.33 3.57 -0.96
CA PRO A 66 -12.34 2.54 -0.69
C PRO A 66 -12.55 1.32 -1.60
N VAL A 67 -11.47 0.59 -1.86
CA VAL A 67 -11.44 -0.50 -2.86
C VAL A 67 -12.50 -1.59 -2.64
N PHE A 68 -12.84 -1.89 -1.38
CA PHE A 68 -13.80 -2.94 -1.02
C PHE A 68 -15.28 -2.55 -1.22
N LEU A 69 -15.59 -1.28 -1.46
CA LEU A 69 -16.95 -0.82 -1.81
C LEU A 69 -17.08 -0.46 -3.30
N LYS A 70 -16.00 -0.63 -4.07
CA LYS A 70 -15.90 -0.13 -5.45
C LYS A 70 -16.43 -1.12 -6.50
N GLY A 71 -16.64 -2.38 -6.13
CA GLY A 71 -17.22 -3.39 -7.02
C GLY A 71 -18.74 -3.22 -7.19
N GLY A 72 -19.44 -2.61 -6.24
CA GLY A 72 -20.82 -2.15 -6.38
C GLY A 72 -21.65 -2.29 -5.09
N ILE A 73 -22.99 -2.24 -5.24
CA ILE A 73 -23.94 -2.33 -4.13
C ILE A 73 -23.86 -3.69 -3.41
N ALA A 74 -23.60 -4.77 -4.17
CA ALA A 74 -23.45 -6.12 -3.63
C ALA A 74 -22.35 -6.19 -2.55
N ASP A 75 -21.22 -5.50 -2.75
CA ASP A 75 -20.13 -5.50 -1.78
C ASP A 75 -20.55 -4.81 -0.47
N GLY A 76 -21.37 -3.76 -0.56
CA GLY A 76 -21.89 -3.05 0.61
C GLY A 76 -22.85 -3.90 1.44
N VAL A 77 -23.74 -4.67 0.79
CA VAL A 77 -24.64 -5.61 1.48
C VAL A 77 -23.84 -6.74 2.11
N LEU A 78 -22.91 -7.33 1.37
CA LEU A 78 -22.07 -8.41 1.85
C LEU A 78 -21.24 -7.97 3.07
N TYR A 79 -20.61 -6.80 3.00
CA TYR A 79 -19.84 -6.23 4.11
C TYR A 79 -20.69 -6.06 5.38
N ARG A 80 -21.87 -5.45 5.24
CA ARG A 80 -22.79 -5.23 6.38
C ARG A 80 -23.26 -6.54 6.98
N PHE A 81 -23.58 -7.52 6.14
CA PHE A 81 -24.03 -8.83 6.58
C PHE A 81 -22.92 -9.56 7.36
N THR A 82 -21.69 -9.60 6.84
CA THR A 82 -20.55 -10.19 7.56
C THR A 82 -20.31 -9.51 8.90
N LEU A 83 -20.34 -8.18 8.93
CA LEU A 83 -20.14 -7.41 10.15
C LEU A 83 -21.25 -7.72 11.17
N PHE A 84 -22.50 -7.80 10.71
CA PHE A 84 -23.63 -8.19 11.55
C PHE A 84 -23.47 -9.59 12.15
N LEU A 85 -23.07 -10.59 11.34
CA LEU A 85 -22.85 -11.95 11.81
C LEU A 85 -21.72 -12.03 12.85
N CYS A 86 -20.61 -11.32 12.62
CA CYS A 86 -19.51 -11.27 13.58
C CYS A 86 -19.96 -10.65 14.91
N VAL A 87 -20.66 -9.51 14.87
CA VAL A 87 -21.15 -8.84 16.08
C VAL A 87 -22.12 -9.73 16.83
N LEU A 88 -23.10 -10.33 16.15
CA LEU A 88 -24.03 -11.27 16.77
C LEU A 88 -23.31 -12.45 17.43
N GLY A 89 -22.32 -13.03 16.75
CA GLY A 89 -21.51 -14.12 17.30
C GLY A 89 -20.77 -13.71 18.57
N THR A 90 -20.10 -12.56 18.55
CA THR A 90 -19.37 -12.04 19.72
C THR A 90 -20.30 -11.71 20.88
N ILE A 91 -21.49 -11.15 20.62
CA ILE A 91 -22.48 -10.87 21.67
C ILE A 91 -22.99 -12.17 22.28
N GLY A 92 -23.30 -13.17 21.45
CA GLY A 92 -23.75 -14.48 21.91
C GLY A 92 -22.69 -15.19 22.77
N ASP A 93 -21.43 -15.15 22.34
CA ASP A 93 -20.29 -15.71 23.08
C ASP A 93 -20.12 -15.04 24.45
N VAL A 94 -20.09 -13.71 24.47
CA VAL A 94 -19.98 -12.93 25.72
C VAL A 94 -21.18 -13.19 26.65
N TRP A 95 -22.39 -13.30 26.09
CA TRP A 95 -23.59 -13.60 26.86
C TRP A 95 -23.55 -14.99 27.51
N LEU A 96 -23.14 -16.01 26.75
CA LEU A 96 -22.97 -17.37 27.24
C LEU A 96 -21.87 -17.45 28.31
N TRP A 97 -20.77 -16.73 28.11
CA TRP A 97 -19.66 -16.68 29.06
C TRP A 97 -20.07 -16.02 30.38
N LEU A 98 -20.79 -14.90 30.33
CA LEU A 98 -21.37 -14.25 31.51
C LEU A 98 -22.37 -15.15 32.24
N GLY A 99 -23.24 -15.84 31.50
CA GLY A 99 -24.18 -16.80 32.07
C GLY A 99 -23.49 -17.96 32.79
N TYR A 100 -22.38 -18.46 32.24
CA TYR A 100 -21.56 -19.52 32.85
C TYR A 100 -20.85 -19.06 34.14
N ILE A 101 -20.49 -17.79 34.27
CA ILE A 101 -19.84 -17.25 35.49
C ILE A 101 -20.84 -17.04 36.63
N ILE A 102 -22.10 -16.75 36.31
CA ILE A 102 -23.15 -16.43 37.28
C ILE A 102 -23.86 -17.69 37.81
N ALA A 103 -23.89 -18.77 37.04
CA ALA A 103 -24.48 -20.07 37.39
C ALA A 103 -23.48 -20.95 38.16
#